data_AF-L7VV03-F1
#
_entry.id   AF-L7VV03-F1
#
_cell.length_a   1.000
_cell.length_b   1.000
_cell.length_c   1.000
_cell.angle_alpha   90.00
_cell.angle_beta   90.00
_cell.angle_gamma   90.00
#
_symmetry.space_group_name_H-M   'P 1'
#
loop_
_entity.id
_entity.type
_entity.pdbx_description
1 polymer ?
#
loop_
_entity_poly.entity_id
_entity_poly.type
_entity_poly.pdbx_seq_one_letter_code
_entity_poly.pdbx_strand_id
1 'polypeptide(L)'
;MTLAAQPEPTDLSFALASLQQVAASLRRARSGWIPSREERSQLLSLMRTVGPSVFPQLLRSLASDSDDEASWAGQLLRQANMPEVAARLGKLLTSPSHSDVVKARALAIVADLGLTPPQDVALANPEQFIADSVAELLSTIESPSDLRRATDDLLGSVPEDELSSVLREVVCHGGQQGQSLLEAVLIDPRTPLTVVAELLPLTRPSRNLPVRRSIPVVTATRAARPPVSRNPSRRALLDALPLYRRRKPPQARL
;
A
#
# COMPACT_ATOMS: atom_id res chain seq x y z
N MET A 1 -25.83 -37.14 -4.18
CA MET A 1 -26.26 -36.23 -3.10
C MET A 1 -25.22 -36.32 -2.00
N THR A 2 -24.35 -35.32 -1.88
CA THR A 2 -23.24 -35.33 -0.92
C THR A 2 -23.71 -34.61 0.34
N LEU A 3 -24.02 -35.34 1.42
CA LEU A 3 -24.26 -34.74 2.73
C LEU A 3 -22.96 -34.09 3.19
N ALA A 4 -22.98 -32.76 3.35
CA ALA A 4 -21.91 -32.07 4.06
C ALA A 4 -21.89 -32.58 5.50
N ALA A 5 -20.79 -33.23 5.90
CA ALA A 5 -20.54 -33.61 7.27
C ALA A 5 -20.66 -32.36 8.16
N GLN A 6 -21.53 -32.42 9.16
CA GLN A 6 -21.66 -31.36 10.15
C GLN A 6 -20.37 -31.36 11.00
N PRO A 7 -19.74 -30.19 11.24
CA PRO A 7 -18.57 -30.12 12.10
C PRO A 7 -18.93 -30.53 13.53
N GLU A 8 -18.11 -31.38 14.14
CA GLU A 8 -18.31 -31.88 15.50
C GLU A 8 -18.26 -30.71 16.52
N PRO A 9 -19.01 -30.76 17.63
CA PRO A 9 -19.10 -29.67 18.62
C PRO A 9 -17.75 -29.28 19.24
N THR A 10 -16.79 -30.20 19.26
CA THR A 10 -15.42 -29.95 19.71
C THR A 10 -14.63 -29.06 18.74
N ASP A 11 -14.86 -29.21 17.42
CA ASP A 11 -14.19 -28.42 16.38
C ASP A 11 -14.67 -26.96 16.40
N LEU A 12 -15.96 -26.74 16.66
CA LEU A 12 -16.54 -25.41 16.83
C LEU A 12 -15.99 -24.69 18.06
N SER A 13 -15.84 -25.41 19.18
CA SER A 13 -15.28 -24.85 20.42
C SER A 13 -13.83 -24.44 20.24
N PHE A 14 -13.03 -25.25 19.54
CA PHE A 14 -11.64 -24.95 19.21
C PHE A 14 -11.50 -23.76 18.25
N ALA A 15 -12.33 -23.70 17.21
CA ALA A 15 -12.34 -22.59 16.25
C ALA A 15 -12.69 -21.25 16.92
N LEU A 16 -13.69 -21.27 17.82
CA LEU A 16 -14.11 -20.09 18.57
C LEU A 16 -13.04 -19.63 19.57
N ALA A 17 -12.39 -20.55 20.28
CA ALA A 17 -11.27 -20.24 21.16
C ALA A 17 -10.10 -19.59 20.37
N SER A 18 -9.81 -20.12 19.18
CA SER A 18 -8.77 -19.60 18.29
C SER A 18 -9.10 -18.19 17.79
N LEU A 19 -10.36 -17.92 17.40
CA LEU A 19 -10.85 -16.57 17.08
C LEU A 19 -10.68 -15.60 18.25
N GLN A 20 -11.03 -16.03 19.46
CA GLN A 20 -10.89 -15.23 20.67
C GLN A 20 -9.43 -14.90 20.99
N GLN A 21 -8.50 -15.82 20.74
CA GLN A 21 -7.08 -15.58 20.93
C GLN A 21 -6.53 -14.54 19.96
N VAL A 22 -6.90 -14.62 18.66
CA VAL A 22 -6.54 -13.59 17.68
C VAL A 22 -7.14 -12.24 18.08
N ALA A 23 -8.41 -12.21 18.48
CA ALA A 23 -9.08 -11.02 18.99
C ALA A 23 -8.39 -10.41 20.22
N ALA A 24 -7.97 -11.24 21.15
CA ALA A 24 -7.24 -10.81 22.34
C ALA A 24 -5.85 -10.26 21.99
N SER A 25 -5.18 -10.81 20.98
CA SER A 25 -3.88 -10.30 20.51
C SER A 25 -3.99 -8.88 19.93
N LEU A 26 -5.05 -8.59 19.17
CA LEU A 26 -5.31 -7.26 18.62
C LEU A 26 -5.59 -6.23 19.72
N ARG A 27 -6.41 -6.62 20.71
CA ARG A 27 -6.67 -5.77 21.89
C ARG A 27 -5.43 -5.53 22.74
N ARG A 28 -4.55 -6.52 22.85
CA ARG A 28 -3.25 -6.36 23.53
C ARG A 28 -2.32 -5.43 22.75
N ALA A 29 -2.27 -5.56 21.43
CA ALA A 29 -1.49 -4.65 20.58
C ALA A 29 -1.94 -3.19 20.77
N ARG A 30 -3.25 -2.93 20.87
CA ARG A 30 -3.78 -1.60 21.22
C ARG A 30 -3.23 -1.02 22.52
N SER A 31 -2.85 -1.86 23.48
CA SER A 31 -2.21 -1.45 24.75
C SER A 31 -0.68 -1.40 24.68
N GLY A 32 -0.07 -1.41 23.49
CA GLY A 32 1.38 -1.37 23.29
C GLY A 32 2.09 -2.72 23.45
N TRP A 33 1.34 -3.84 23.47
CA TRP A 33 1.96 -5.16 23.54
C TRP A 33 2.60 -5.56 22.22
N ILE A 34 3.84 -6.03 22.28
CA ILE A 34 4.60 -6.53 21.14
C ILE A 34 4.78 -8.05 21.31
N PRO A 35 4.25 -8.88 20.40
CA PRO A 35 4.38 -10.32 20.51
C PRO A 35 5.82 -10.80 20.37
N SER A 36 6.19 -11.82 21.16
CA SER A 36 7.43 -12.57 21.00
C SER A 36 7.44 -13.37 19.69
N ARG A 37 8.61 -13.87 19.28
CA ARG A 37 8.72 -14.69 18.04
C ARG A 37 7.84 -15.95 18.12
N GLU A 38 7.81 -16.59 19.27
CA GLU A 38 7.01 -17.79 19.52
C GLU A 38 5.52 -17.48 19.48
N GLU A 39 5.09 -16.41 20.16
CA GLU A 39 3.69 -15.97 20.16
C GLU A 39 3.21 -15.60 18.76
N ARG A 40 4.06 -14.92 17.97
CA ARG A 40 3.77 -14.65 16.55
C ARG A 40 3.56 -15.94 15.77
N SER A 41 4.46 -16.92 15.94
CA SER A 41 4.36 -18.19 15.21
C SER A 41 3.09 -18.97 15.57
N GLN A 42 2.70 -18.96 16.84
CA GLN A 42 1.50 -19.59 17.33
C GLN A 42 0.23 -18.91 16.76
N LEU A 43 0.16 -17.58 16.81
CA LEU A 43 -0.96 -16.82 16.26
C LEU A 43 -1.13 -17.03 14.75
N LEU A 44 -0.02 -17.09 14.01
CA LEU A 44 -0.06 -17.39 12.58
C LEU A 44 -0.53 -18.82 12.30
N SER A 45 -0.14 -19.79 13.13
CA SER A 45 -0.66 -21.15 13.04
C SER A 45 -2.18 -21.20 13.29
N LEU A 46 -2.67 -20.45 14.28
CA LEU A 46 -4.10 -20.36 14.61
C LEU A 46 -4.91 -19.66 13.50
N MET A 47 -4.32 -18.68 12.83
CA MET A 47 -4.97 -18.05 11.68
C MET A 47 -5.18 -19.04 10.52
N ARG A 48 -4.24 -19.97 10.32
CA ARG A 48 -4.38 -21.00 9.28
C ARG A 48 -5.47 -22.01 9.60
N THR A 49 -5.70 -22.32 10.88
CA THR A 49 -6.77 -23.24 11.29
C THR A 49 -8.15 -22.61 11.23
N VAL A 50 -8.27 -21.33 11.62
CA VAL A 50 -9.54 -20.59 11.61
C VAL A 50 -9.92 -20.09 10.22
N GLY A 51 -8.93 -19.82 9.37
CA GLY A 51 -9.13 -19.49 7.96
C GLY A 51 -9.91 -18.19 7.74
N PRO A 52 -10.93 -18.16 6.86
CA PRO A 52 -11.60 -16.93 6.43
C PRO A 52 -12.33 -16.14 7.54
N SER A 53 -12.60 -16.81 8.66
CA SER A 53 -13.46 -16.28 9.73
C SER A 53 -12.80 -15.15 10.53
N VAL A 54 -11.47 -15.05 10.55
CA VAL A 54 -10.76 -13.93 11.21
C VAL A 54 -10.80 -12.62 10.42
N PHE A 55 -11.05 -12.68 9.11
CA PHE A 55 -10.89 -11.50 8.24
C PHE A 55 -11.79 -10.31 8.59
N PRO A 56 -13.10 -10.46 8.92
CA PRO A 56 -13.92 -9.31 9.29
C PRO A 56 -13.34 -8.55 10.49
N GLN A 57 -12.74 -9.28 11.43
CA GLN A 57 -12.11 -8.69 12.60
C GLN A 57 -10.79 -7.99 12.23
N LEU A 58 -9.94 -8.62 11.43
CA LEU A 58 -8.69 -8.01 10.98
C LEU A 58 -8.94 -6.72 10.20
N LEU A 59 -9.95 -6.69 9.34
CA LEU A 59 -10.34 -5.47 8.59
C LEU A 59 -10.89 -4.38 9.51
N ARG A 60 -11.63 -4.76 10.56
CA ARG A 60 -12.09 -3.79 11.58
C ARG A 60 -10.91 -3.21 12.35
N SER A 61 -9.96 -4.05 12.78
CA SER A 61 -8.76 -3.60 13.48
C SER A 61 -7.81 -2.79 12.59
N LEU A 62 -7.74 -3.08 11.29
CA LEU A 62 -7.04 -2.23 10.31
C LEU A 62 -7.61 -0.81 10.25
N ALA A 63 -8.93 -0.69 10.45
CA ALA A 63 -9.65 0.57 10.53
C ALA A 63 -9.68 1.20 11.93
N SER A 64 -8.95 0.63 12.91
CA SER A 64 -8.85 1.18 14.26
C SER A 64 -8.03 2.48 14.27
N ASP A 65 -8.35 3.38 15.20
CA ASP A 65 -7.56 4.60 15.43
C ASP A 65 -6.21 4.32 16.12
N SER A 66 -6.04 3.12 16.68
CA SER A 66 -4.76 2.68 17.26
C SER A 66 -3.82 2.20 16.16
N ASP A 67 -2.71 2.90 15.96
CA ASP A 67 -1.67 2.51 15.00
C ASP A 67 -1.07 1.14 15.32
N ASP A 68 -0.87 0.82 16.60
CA ASP A 68 -0.34 -0.48 17.02
C ASP A 68 -1.30 -1.63 16.68
N GLU A 69 -2.59 -1.45 16.92
CA GLU A 69 -3.62 -2.43 16.57
C GLU A 69 -3.72 -2.61 15.05
N ALA A 70 -3.75 -1.50 14.31
CA ALA A 70 -3.84 -1.53 12.85
C ALA A 70 -2.59 -2.12 12.20
N SER A 71 -1.40 -1.79 12.73
CA SER A 71 -0.12 -2.35 12.30
C SER A 71 -0.08 -3.86 12.52
N TRP A 72 -0.49 -4.32 13.71
CA TRP A 72 -0.55 -5.75 14.01
C TRP A 72 -1.56 -6.48 13.11
N ALA A 73 -2.76 -5.91 12.91
CA ALA A 73 -3.75 -6.44 11.98
C ALA A 73 -3.21 -6.55 10.55
N GLY A 74 -2.49 -5.52 10.10
CA GLY A 74 -1.83 -5.53 8.78
C GLY A 74 -0.77 -6.61 8.65
N GLN A 75 0.04 -6.86 9.69
CA GLN A 75 1.02 -7.96 9.68
C GLN A 75 0.34 -9.32 9.54
N LEU A 76 -0.77 -9.52 10.26
CA LEU A 76 -1.57 -10.74 10.17
C LEU A 76 -2.21 -10.92 8.79
N LEU A 77 -2.74 -9.84 8.18
CA LEU A 77 -3.33 -9.87 6.84
C LEU A 77 -2.32 -10.26 5.75
N ARG A 78 -1.07 -9.80 5.85
CA ARG A 78 0.01 -10.17 4.90
C ARG A 78 0.35 -11.66 4.90
N GLN A 79 0.06 -12.35 6.00
CA GLN A 79 0.35 -13.78 6.16
C GLN A 79 -0.86 -14.67 5.80
N ALA A 80 -2.01 -14.06 5.49
CA ALA A 80 -3.24 -14.77 5.20
C ALA A 80 -3.38 -15.09 3.69
N ASN A 81 -4.25 -16.05 3.37
CA ASN A 81 -4.42 -16.56 2.00
C ASN A 81 -4.78 -15.44 0.99
N MET A 82 -3.97 -15.30 -0.06
CA MET A 82 -3.96 -14.18 -0.99
C MET A 82 -5.29 -13.84 -1.71
N PRO A 83 -6.10 -14.81 -2.20
CA PRO A 83 -7.26 -14.51 -3.05
C PRO A 83 -8.39 -13.79 -2.29
N GLU A 84 -8.68 -14.25 -1.06
CA GLU A 84 -9.74 -13.68 -0.24
C GLU A 84 -9.36 -12.32 0.34
N VAL A 85 -8.08 -12.16 0.71
CA VAL A 85 -7.52 -10.88 1.14
C VAL A 85 -7.64 -9.85 0.03
N ALA A 86 -7.26 -10.20 -1.20
CA ALA A 86 -7.37 -9.32 -2.36
C ALA A 86 -8.81 -8.85 -2.59
N ALA A 87 -9.78 -9.78 -2.59
CA ALA A 87 -11.19 -9.44 -2.83
C ALA A 87 -11.77 -8.52 -1.74
N ARG A 88 -11.40 -8.73 -0.47
CA ARG A 88 -11.90 -7.90 0.63
C ARG A 88 -11.21 -6.54 0.73
N LEU A 89 -9.89 -6.48 0.51
CA LEU A 89 -9.17 -5.21 0.42
C LEU A 89 -9.66 -4.39 -0.77
N GLY A 90 -9.94 -5.03 -1.91
CA GLY A 90 -10.55 -4.37 -3.07
C GLY A 90 -11.88 -3.68 -2.71
N LYS A 91 -12.79 -4.39 -2.04
CA LYS A 91 -14.07 -3.80 -1.57
C LYS A 91 -13.88 -2.63 -0.59
N LEU A 92 -12.88 -2.72 0.30
CA LEU A 92 -12.55 -1.64 1.24
C LEU A 92 -12.05 -0.40 0.49
N LEU A 93 -11.17 -0.60 -0.50
CA LEU A 93 -10.56 0.47 -1.28
C LEU A 93 -11.56 1.20 -2.19
N THR A 94 -12.53 0.48 -2.75
CA THR A 94 -13.56 1.08 -3.62
C THR A 94 -14.75 1.67 -2.85
N SER A 95 -14.85 1.41 -1.54
CA SER A 95 -15.90 1.98 -0.71
C SER A 95 -15.60 3.43 -0.30
N PRO A 96 -16.54 4.38 -0.50
CA PRO A 96 -16.38 5.75 -0.01
C PRO A 96 -16.52 5.86 1.51
N SER A 97 -16.96 4.80 2.20
CA SER A 97 -17.22 4.82 3.65
C SER A 97 -15.97 4.84 4.52
N HIS A 98 -14.81 4.46 3.98
CA HIS A 98 -13.56 4.36 4.73
C HIS A 98 -12.71 5.62 4.55
N SER A 99 -12.06 6.06 5.62
CA SER A 99 -11.14 7.19 5.57
C SER A 99 -9.90 6.87 4.73
N ASP A 100 -9.26 7.93 4.26
CA ASP A 100 -8.07 7.85 3.42
C ASP A 100 -6.89 7.19 4.15
N VAL A 101 -6.78 7.35 5.48
CA VAL A 101 -5.79 6.65 6.32
C VAL A 101 -5.97 5.13 6.27
N VAL A 102 -7.22 4.65 6.35
CA VAL A 102 -7.50 3.21 6.29
C VAL A 102 -7.21 2.67 4.88
N LYS A 103 -7.50 3.47 3.85
CA LYS A 103 -7.16 3.14 2.46
C LYS A 103 -5.64 3.11 2.24
N ALA A 104 -4.88 4.03 2.84
CA ALA A 104 -3.42 3.99 2.81
C ALA A 104 -2.88 2.68 3.40
N ARG A 105 -3.36 2.29 4.58
CA ARG A 105 -2.99 1.02 5.22
C ARG A 105 -3.38 -0.21 4.38
N ALA A 106 -4.53 -0.18 3.71
CA ALA A 106 -4.96 -1.26 2.83
C ALA A 106 -4.12 -1.33 1.54
N LEU A 107 -3.80 -0.19 0.91
CA LEU A 107 -2.88 -0.11 -0.23
C LEU A 107 -1.48 -0.60 0.16
N ALA A 108 -1.02 -0.28 1.37
CA ALA A 108 0.21 -0.79 1.96
C ALA A 108 0.29 -2.33 1.87
N ILE A 109 -0.79 -2.99 2.32
CA ILE A 109 -0.89 -4.45 2.29
C ILE A 109 -1.00 -4.98 0.87
N VAL A 110 -1.79 -4.34 0.00
CA VAL A 110 -1.97 -4.78 -1.40
C VAL A 110 -0.63 -4.87 -2.13
N ALA A 111 0.21 -3.84 -2.02
CA ALA A 111 1.50 -3.84 -2.69
C ALA A 111 2.55 -4.72 -2.00
N ASP A 112 2.54 -4.83 -0.66
CA ASP A 112 3.38 -5.82 0.04
C ASP A 112 3.06 -7.26 -0.41
N LEU A 113 1.80 -7.52 -0.78
CA LEU A 113 1.36 -8.78 -1.34
C LEU A 113 1.62 -8.91 -2.86
N GLY A 114 2.19 -7.88 -3.50
CA GLY A 114 2.40 -7.83 -4.95
C GLY A 114 1.09 -7.93 -5.75
N LEU A 115 -0.01 -7.48 -5.16
CA LEU A 115 -1.33 -7.46 -5.79
C LEU A 115 -1.52 -6.14 -6.53
N THR A 116 -2.22 -6.17 -7.65
CA THR A 116 -2.61 -4.95 -8.34
C THR A 116 -3.77 -4.30 -7.59
N PRO A 117 -3.63 -3.05 -7.16
CA PRO A 117 -4.72 -2.31 -6.53
C PRO A 117 -5.88 -2.04 -7.53
N PRO A 118 -7.12 -1.90 -7.05
CA PRO A 118 -8.27 -1.63 -7.91
C PRO A 118 -8.16 -0.26 -8.57
N GLN A 119 -8.71 -0.10 -9.78
CA GLN A 119 -8.63 1.15 -10.55
C GLN A 119 -9.54 2.27 -10.02
N ASP A 120 -10.45 1.94 -9.13
CA ASP A 120 -11.53 2.79 -8.63
C ASP A 120 -11.45 3.01 -7.11
N VAL A 121 -10.23 3.18 -6.58
CA VAL A 121 -10.02 3.58 -5.18
C VAL A 121 -10.75 4.89 -4.90
N ALA A 122 -11.66 4.87 -3.92
CA ALA A 122 -12.55 5.99 -3.63
C ALA A 122 -11.93 6.95 -2.59
N LEU A 123 -10.89 7.73 -2.95
CA LEU A 123 -10.28 8.68 -2.02
C LEU A 123 -11.14 9.93 -1.80
N ALA A 124 -11.17 10.43 -0.56
CA ALA A 124 -11.88 11.67 -0.21
C ALA A 124 -11.08 12.91 -0.62
N ASN A 125 -9.75 12.90 -0.39
CA ASN A 125 -8.84 13.97 -0.81
C ASN A 125 -7.58 13.39 -1.49
N PRO A 126 -7.62 13.17 -2.81
CA PRO A 126 -6.50 12.57 -3.56
C PRO A 126 -5.20 13.36 -3.46
N GLU A 127 -5.26 14.70 -3.52
CA GLU A 127 -4.08 15.56 -3.49
C GLU A 127 -3.36 15.48 -2.13
N GLN A 128 -4.12 15.53 -1.03
CA GLN A 128 -3.55 15.39 0.30
C GLN A 128 -2.97 13.98 0.50
N PHE A 129 -3.67 12.94 0.01
CA PHE A 129 -3.18 11.57 0.08
C PHE A 129 -1.82 11.41 -0.61
N ILE A 130 -1.65 11.98 -1.81
CA ILE A 130 -0.39 11.95 -2.56
C ILE A 130 0.68 12.71 -1.78
N ALA A 131 0.38 13.91 -1.27
CA ALA A 131 1.31 14.70 -0.49
C ALA A 131 1.82 13.94 0.74
N ASP A 132 0.92 13.31 1.50
CA ASP A 132 1.25 12.52 2.69
C ASP A 132 2.10 11.29 2.32
N SER A 133 1.75 10.61 1.22
CA SER A 133 2.50 9.45 0.71
C SER A 133 3.92 9.80 0.27
N VAL A 134 4.08 10.94 -0.42
CA VAL A 134 5.40 11.44 -0.85
C VAL A 134 6.20 11.88 0.38
N ALA A 135 5.58 12.57 1.34
CA ALA A 135 6.24 12.97 2.57
C ALA A 135 6.74 11.75 3.37
N GLU A 136 5.91 10.71 3.50
CA GLU A 136 6.30 9.46 4.16
C GLU A 136 7.47 8.79 3.43
N LEU A 137 7.43 8.67 2.10
CA LEU A 137 8.53 8.12 1.30
C LEU A 137 9.84 8.88 1.56
N LEU A 138 9.82 10.20 1.44
CA LEU A 138 11.01 11.04 1.51
C LEU A 138 11.56 11.15 2.94
N SER A 139 10.70 11.06 3.96
CA SER A 139 11.13 11.02 5.36
C SER A 139 12.09 9.86 5.67
N THR A 140 12.06 8.80 4.85
CA THR A 140 12.96 7.64 5.01
C THR A 140 14.33 7.80 4.35
N ILE A 141 14.55 8.88 3.59
CA ILE A 141 15.80 9.17 2.89
C ILE A 141 16.66 10.08 3.75
N GLU A 142 17.39 9.49 4.69
CA GLU A 142 18.26 10.22 5.62
C GLU A 142 19.73 10.22 5.17
N SER A 143 20.10 9.30 4.27
CA SER A 143 21.48 9.11 3.83
C SER A 143 21.63 8.93 2.31
N PRO A 144 22.84 9.12 1.75
CA PRO A 144 23.11 8.83 0.35
C PRO A 144 22.87 7.35 -0.02
N SER A 145 23.03 6.42 0.92
CA SER A 145 22.69 5.00 0.72
C SER A 145 21.18 4.78 0.61
N ASP A 146 20.38 5.50 1.40
CA ASP A 146 18.92 5.42 1.32
C ASP A 146 18.41 6.01 0.01
N LEU A 147 19.03 7.09 -0.46
CA LEU A 147 18.72 7.68 -1.76
C LEU A 147 18.95 6.69 -2.91
N ARG A 148 20.09 5.99 -2.91
CA ARG A 148 20.37 4.95 -3.91
C ARG A 148 19.37 3.80 -3.84
N ARG A 149 19.03 3.33 -2.64
CA ARG A 149 18.01 2.30 -2.45
C ARG A 149 16.65 2.76 -2.97
N ALA A 150 16.24 3.99 -2.69
CA ALA A 150 14.99 4.55 -3.19
C ALA A 150 14.98 4.64 -4.73
N THR A 151 16.09 5.03 -5.35
CA THR A 151 16.26 5.00 -6.81
C THR A 151 16.16 3.58 -7.37
N ASP A 152 16.83 2.60 -6.76
CA ASP A 152 16.76 1.19 -7.14
C ASP A 152 15.33 0.64 -7.04
N ASP A 153 14.65 0.93 -5.93
CA ASP A 153 13.28 0.48 -5.67
C ASP A 153 12.31 1.07 -6.70
N LEU A 154 12.47 2.36 -7.02
CA LEU A 154 11.62 3.09 -7.96
C LEU A 154 11.81 2.60 -9.39
N LEU A 155 13.04 2.42 -9.86
CA LEU A 155 13.33 1.88 -11.20
C LEU A 155 13.01 0.38 -11.33
N GLY A 156 13.04 -0.37 -10.22
CA GLY A 156 12.71 -1.79 -10.20
C GLY A 156 11.22 -2.10 -10.09
N SER A 157 10.42 -1.17 -9.56
CA SER A 157 9.01 -1.40 -9.23
C SER A 157 8.03 -0.59 -10.08
N VAL A 158 8.43 0.60 -10.53
CA VAL A 158 7.56 1.47 -11.34
C VAL A 158 7.74 1.17 -12.82
N PRO A 159 6.66 0.84 -13.57
CA PRO A 159 6.71 0.71 -15.02
C PRO A 159 7.25 1.97 -15.71
N GLU A 160 8.00 1.80 -16.79
CA GLU A 160 8.64 2.91 -17.51
C GLU A 160 7.65 3.99 -17.98
N ASP A 161 6.43 3.59 -18.35
CA ASP A 161 5.36 4.47 -18.80
C ASP A 161 4.71 5.29 -17.67
N GLU A 162 4.88 4.87 -16.43
CA GLU A 162 4.34 5.53 -15.23
C GLU A 162 5.41 6.37 -14.51
N LEU A 163 6.70 6.06 -14.74
CA LEU A 163 7.85 6.65 -14.09
C LEU A 163 7.87 8.19 -14.15
N SER A 164 7.59 8.76 -15.32
CA SER A 164 7.50 10.22 -15.49
C SER A 164 6.41 10.86 -14.63
N SER A 165 5.26 10.18 -14.49
CA SER A 165 4.14 10.70 -13.71
C SER A 165 4.47 10.67 -12.22
N VAL A 166 5.03 9.57 -11.74
CA VAL A 166 5.43 9.39 -10.34
C VAL A 166 6.45 10.44 -9.93
N LEU A 167 7.50 10.65 -10.73
CA LEU A 167 8.57 11.60 -10.40
C LEU A 167 8.09 13.05 -10.40
N ARG A 168 7.07 13.40 -11.20
CA ARG A 168 6.43 14.73 -11.13
C ARG A 168 5.75 14.97 -9.80
N GLU A 169 5.01 13.99 -9.28
CA GLU A 169 4.36 14.10 -7.97
C GLU A 169 5.39 14.19 -6.84
N VAL A 170 6.45 13.37 -6.92
CA VAL A 170 7.57 13.42 -5.97
C VAL A 170 8.22 14.81 -5.92
N VAL A 171 8.42 15.46 -7.05
CA VAL A 171 8.96 16.83 -7.09
C VAL A 171 7.94 17.86 -6.60
N CYS A 172 6.69 17.73 -7.02
CA CYS A 172 5.59 18.63 -6.66
C CYS A 172 5.38 18.70 -5.14
N HIS A 173 5.34 17.55 -4.49
CA HIS A 173 5.03 17.43 -3.06
C HIS A 173 6.28 17.30 -2.18
N GLY A 174 7.40 16.87 -2.74
CA GLY A 174 8.61 16.52 -1.99
C GLY A 174 9.68 17.59 -1.86
N GLY A 175 9.50 18.75 -2.51
CA GLY A 175 10.43 19.87 -2.44
C GLY A 175 11.87 19.48 -2.76
N GLN A 176 12.82 19.89 -1.91
CA GLN A 176 14.25 19.66 -2.13
C GLN A 176 14.66 18.18 -2.06
N GLN A 177 14.01 17.38 -1.19
CA GLN A 177 14.29 15.95 -1.12
C GLN A 177 13.75 15.22 -2.35
N GLY A 178 12.55 15.59 -2.81
CA GLY A 178 11.99 15.09 -4.07
C GLY A 178 12.86 15.45 -5.28
N GLN A 179 13.43 16.66 -5.29
CA GLN A 179 14.39 17.11 -6.29
C GLN A 179 15.66 16.25 -6.30
N SER A 180 16.19 15.93 -5.12
CA SER A 180 17.39 15.09 -4.97
C SER A 180 17.16 13.67 -5.51
N LEU A 181 15.96 13.12 -5.29
CA LEU A 181 15.55 11.83 -5.84
C LEU A 181 15.38 11.88 -7.36
N LEU A 182 14.79 12.95 -7.90
CA LEU A 182 14.69 13.16 -9.35
C LEU A 182 16.09 13.17 -9.99
N GLU A 183 17.02 13.95 -9.45
CA GLU A 183 18.39 14.04 -9.98
C GLU A 183 19.11 12.70 -9.95
N ALA A 184 18.96 11.93 -8.86
CA ALA A 184 19.52 10.59 -8.75
C ALA A 184 18.98 9.64 -9.84
N VAL A 185 17.67 9.69 -10.11
CA VAL A 185 17.06 8.87 -11.16
C VAL A 185 17.53 9.29 -12.55
N LEU A 186 17.64 10.59 -12.83
CA LEU A 186 18.05 11.08 -14.16
C LEU A 186 19.50 10.75 -14.52
N ILE A 187 20.37 10.61 -13.52
CA ILE A 187 21.77 10.23 -13.70
C ILE A 187 21.93 8.70 -13.79
N ASP A 188 20.93 7.93 -13.35
CA ASP A 188 20.97 6.47 -13.39
C ASP A 188 20.93 5.96 -14.86
N PRO A 189 21.88 5.10 -15.27
CA PRO A 189 21.96 4.63 -16.66
C PRO A 189 20.81 3.71 -17.08
N ARG A 190 20.03 3.17 -16.12
CA ARG A 190 18.85 2.34 -16.42
C ARG A 190 17.63 3.18 -16.79
N THR A 191 17.65 4.49 -16.54
CA THR A 191 16.51 5.37 -16.82
C THR A 191 16.33 5.55 -18.33
N PRO A 192 15.13 5.27 -18.88
CA PRO A 192 14.87 5.44 -20.30
C PRO A 192 15.10 6.88 -20.75
N LEU A 193 15.76 7.05 -21.91
CA LEU A 193 16.09 8.38 -22.46
C LEU A 193 14.84 9.25 -22.71
N THR A 194 13.70 8.62 -23.00
CA THR A 194 12.39 9.29 -23.14
C THR A 194 11.94 9.94 -21.83
N VAL A 195 12.06 9.22 -20.72
CA VAL A 195 11.77 9.72 -19.37
C VAL A 195 12.74 10.84 -18.99
N VAL A 196 14.03 10.67 -19.28
CA VAL A 196 15.03 11.72 -19.06
C VAL A 196 14.66 13.00 -19.80
N ALA A 197 14.37 12.92 -21.09
CA ALA A 197 13.99 14.08 -21.90
C ALA A 197 12.73 14.79 -21.38
N GLU A 198 11.76 14.02 -20.87
CA GLU A 198 10.51 14.56 -20.32
C GLU A 198 10.69 15.26 -18.98
N LEU A 199 11.59 14.76 -18.12
CA LEU A 199 11.76 15.24 -16.74
C LEU A 199 12.94 16.20 -16.55
N LEU A 200 13.89 16.27 -17.48
CA LEU A 200 15.02 17.20 -17.43
C LEU A 200 14.62 18.69 -17.30
N PRO A 201 13.48 19.17 -17.82
CA PRO A 201 13.01 20.52 -17.53
C PRO A 201 12.72 20.79 -16.04
N LEU A 202 12.41 19.74 -15.27
CA LEU A 202 12.09 19.82 -13.83
C LEU A 202 13.35 19.93 -12.96
N THR A 203 14.56 19.70 -13.50
CA THR A 203 15.82 19.86 -12.75
C THR A 203 16.31 21.29 -12.67
N ARG A 204 15.76 22.19 -13.48
CA ARG A 204 16.05 23.62 -13.38
C ARG A 204 15.32 24.17 -12.16
N PRO A 205 15.91 25.11 -11.39
CA PRO A 205 15.22 25.78 -10.29
C PRO A 205 13.99 26.50 -10.84
N SER A 206 12.85 25.80 -10.84
CA SER A 206 11.59 26.28 -11.36
C SER A 206 10.94 27.14 -10.29
N ARG A 207 11.14 28.46 -10.39
CA ARG A 207 10.17 29.44 -9.87
C ARG A 207 8.83 29.12 -10.54
N ASN A 208 7.94 28.46 -9.80
CA ASN A 208 6.52 28.27 -10.10
C ASN A 208 6.20 27.68 -11.48
N LEU A 209 6.04 26.36 -11.57
CA LEU A 209 5.36 25.75 -12.71
C LEU A 209 3.84 25.78 -12.49
N PRO A 210 3.05 26.28 -13.45
CA PRO A 210 1.60 26.20 -13.37
C PRO A 210 1.14 24.76 -13.58
N VAL A 211 0.24 24.30 -12.72
CA VAL A 211 -0.48 23.02 -12.82
C VAL A 211 -1.08 22.88 -14.23
N ARG A 212 -0.46 22.07 -15.09
CA ARG A 212 -1.01 21.75 -16.42
C ARG A 212 -1.35 20.28 -16.52
N ARG A 213 -2.65 20.06 -16.70
CA ARG A 213 -3.31 18.81 -17.05
C ARG A 213 -2.81 18.27 -18.39
N SER A 214 -2.43 17.00 -18.43
CA SER A 214 -2.57 16.15 -19.62
C SER A 214 -2.58 14.66 -19.25
N ILE A 215 -3.52 13.95 -19.88
CA ILE A 215 -3.83 12.50 -19.77
C ILE A 215 -3.11 11.78 -20.93
N PRO A 216 -2.60 10.54 -20.75
CA PRO A 216 -3.22 9.41 -21.45
C PRO A 216 -3.35 8.13 -20.61
N VAL A 217 -4.50 7.48 -20.73
CA VAL A 217 -4.91 6.20 -20.13
C VAL A 217 -3.94 5.07 -20.47
N VAL A 218 -3.41 4.34 -19.47
CA VAL A 218 -2.75 3.04 -19.65
C VAL A 218 -3.10 2.10 -18.48
N THR A 219 -3.26 0.82 -18.82
CA THR A 219 -3.71 -0.28 -17.99
C THR A 219 -2.48 -1.08 -17.53
N ALA A 220 -2.23 -1.17 -16.23
CA ALA A 220 -1.12 -1.98 -15.73
C ALA A 220 -1.44 -3.49 -15.81
N THR A 221 -0.77 -4.19 -16.73
CA THR A 221 -0.69 -5.66 -16.78
C THR A 221 0.56 -6.16 -16.07
N ARG A 222 0.38 -7.30 -15.38
CA ARG A 222 1.22 -8.02 -14.41
C ARG A 222 2.53 -8.62 -14.95
N ALA A 223 3.57 -8.71 -14.10
CA ALA A 223 4.52 -9.85 -14.02
C ALA A 223 5.22 -9.92 -12.64
N ALA A 224 5.52 -11.13 -12.15
CA ALA A 224 5.90 -11.44 -10.75
C ALA A 224 7.34 -11.98 -10.57
N ARG A 225 7.98 -11.73 -9.40
CA ARG A 225 8.94 -12.62 -8.70
C ARG A 225 9.24 -12.19 -7.23
N PRO A 226 9.34 -13.11 -6.24
CA PRO A 226 9.69 -12.85 -4.82
C PRO A 226 11.17 -13.25 -4.50
N PRO A 227 11.71 -13.24 -3.24
CA PRO A 227 11.24 -12.72 -1.94
C PRO A 227 12.27 -11.80 -1.19
N VAL A 228 11.90 -11.21 -0.04
CA VAL A 228 12.61 -11.22 1.28
C VAL A 228 11.89 -10.26 2.24
N SER A 229 11.71 -10.70 3.49
CA SER A 229 11.00 -9.97 4.55
C SER A 229 11.75 -8.75 5.06
N ARG A 230 11.01 -7.67 5.38
CA ARG A 230 11.20 -6.76 6.54
C ARG A 230 10.23 -5.56 6.45
N ASN A 231 9.30 -5.48 7.41
CA ASN A 231 8.35 -4.39 7.70
C ASN A 231 7.40 -3.98 6.54
N PRO A 232 6.24 -3.35 6.83
CA PRO A 232 5.37 -2.75 5.80
C PRO A 232 6.20 -1.88 4.86
N SER A 233 6.43 -2.31 3.63
CA SER A 233 7.56 -1.83 2.85
C SER A 233 7.10 -0.80 1.82
N ARG A 234 7.58 0.45 1.99
CA ARG A 234 8.00 1.49 0.99
C ARG A 234 7.51 1.37 -0.47
N ARG A 235 7.61 0.17 -1.03
CA ARG A 235 7.00 -0.29 -2.30
C ARG A 235 5.54 0.09 -2.45
N ALA A 236 4.78 0.08 -1.35
CA ALA A 236 3.35 0.22 -1.43
C ALA A 236 2.79 1.61 -1.68
N LEU A 237 3.55 2.64 -1.34
CA LEU A 237 3.20 4.01 -1.65
C LEU A 237 3.54 4.32 -3.12
N LEU A 238 4.67 3.80 -3.61
CA LEU A 238 5.10 3.95 -5.01
C LEU A 238 4.19 3.19 -5.99
N ASP A 239 3.77 1.97 -5.67
CA ASP A 239 2.83 1.17 -6.49
C ASP A 239 1.41 1.78 -6.53
N ALA A 240 1.08 2.70 -5.61
CA ALA A 240 -0.22 3.35 -5.55
C ALA A 240 -0.28 4.68 -6.33
N LEU A 241 0.86 5.38 -6.50
CA LEU A 241 0.99 6.64 -7.27
C LEU A 241 0.40 6.59 -8.70
N PRO A 242 0.48 5.49 -9.46
CA PRO A 242 -0.08 5.41 -10.80
C PRO A 242 -1.62 5.34 -10.88
N LEU A 243 -2.33 5.06 -9.78
CA LEU A 243 -3.78 4.79 -9.82
C LEU A 243 -4.69 6.02 -9.81
N TYR A 244 -4.17 7.23 -9.61
CA TYR A 244 -4.99 8.36 -9.15
C TYR A 244 -5.76 9.12 -10.24
N ARG A 245 -5.95 8.52 -11.43
CA ARG A 245 -6.39 9.25 -12.62
C ARG A 245 -7.89 9.32 -12.90
N ARG A 246 -8.79 8.93 -11.98
CA ARG A 246 -10.25 8.92 -12.26
C ARG A 246 -11.09 9.64 -11.21
N ARG A 247 -11.20 10.97 -11.35
CA ARG A 247 -12.45 11.71 -11.68
C ARG A 247 -12.37 13.16 -11.19
N LYS A 248 -12.37 14.09 -12.15
CA LYS A 248 -12.94 15.42 -11.94
C LYS A 248 -14.47 15.30 -12.07
N PRO A 249 -15.30 15.91 -11.22
CA PRO A 249 -16.72 16.04 -11.51
C PRO A 249 -16.91 16.86 -12.81
N PRO A 250 -17.97 16.61 -13.59
CA PRO A 250 -18.27 17.45 -14.75
C PRO A 250 -18.44 18.89 -14.28
N GLN A 251 -17.68 19.80 -14.90
CA GLN A 251 -17.90 21.23 -14.71
C GLN A 251 -19.34 21.54 -15.15
N ALA A 252 -20.15 22.01 -14.20
CA ALA A 252 -21.40 22.66 -14.52
C ALA A 252 -21.09 23.84 -15.46
N ARG A 253 -21.63 23.78 -16.67
CA ARG A 253 -21.71 24.94 -17.56
C ARG A 253 -22.81 25.85 -16.98
N LEU A 254 -22.43 27.07 -16.62
CA LEU A 254 -23.34 28.21 -16.67
C LEU A 254 -23.26 28.79 -18.09
#